data_AF-A0A2H0L628-F1
#
_entry.id   AF-A0A2H0L628-F1
#
_cell.length_a   1.000
_cell.length_b   1.000
_cell.length_c   1.000
_cell.angle_alpha   90.00
_cell.angle_beta   90.00
_cell.angle_gamma   90.00
#
_symmetry.space_group_name_H-M   'P 1'
#
loop_
_entity.id
_entity.type
_entity.pdbx_description
1 polymer ?
#
loop_
_entity_poly.entity_id
_entity_poly.type
_entity_poly.pdbx_seq_one_letter_code
_entity_poly.pdbx_strand_id
1 'polypeptide(L)' 'LVEQGGVRIDDEKIEDIETEIDLSSERVLRVGKRQFKRIVYVETAA' A
#
# COMPACT_ATOMS: atom_id res chain seq x y z
N LEU A 1 5.58 2.67 11.77
CA LEU A 1 4.38 3.05 10.98
C LEU A 1 3.39 1.89 10.86
N VAL A 2 3.78 0.74 10.29
CA VAL A 2 2.93 -0.47 10.19
C VAL A 2 2.50 -0.98 11.56
N GLU A 3 3.46 -1.32 12.44
CA GLU A 3 3.18 -1.75 13.83
C GLU A 3 2.38 -0.73 14.66
N GLN A 4 2.46 0.55 14.29
CA GLN A 4 1.73 1.65 14.92
C GLN A 4 0.32 1.86 14.32
N GLY A 5 -0.09 1.03 13.37
CA GLY A 5 -1.40 1.10 12.69
C GLY A 5 -1.57 2.28 11.73
N GLY A 6 -0.47 2.91 11.32
CA GLY A 6 -0.46 4.09 10.47
C GLY A 6 -0.47 3.79 8.97
N VAL A 7 -0.52 2.53 8.55
CA VAL A 7 -0.46 2.13 7.13
C VAL A 7 -1.73 1.37 6.78
N ARG A 8 -2.36 1.78 5.68
CA ARG A 8 -3.52 1.10 5.10
C ARG A 8 -3.35 0.90 3.60
N ILE A 9 -3.93 -0.17 3.07
CA ILE A 9 -4.05 -0.42 1.63
C ILE A 9 -5.53 -0.69 1.37
N ASP A 10 -6.12 0.07 0.44
CA ASP A 10 -7.55 -0.03 0.10
C ASP A 10 -8.46 0.03 1.34
N ASP A 11 -8.11 0.95 2.24
CA ASP A 11 -8.73 1.16 3.57
C ASP A 11 -8.55 0.03 4.61
N GLU A 12 -7.89 -1.08 4.26
CA GLU A 12 -7.50 -2.16 5.17
C GLU A 12 -6.20 -1.83 5.92
N LYS A 13 -6.17 -2.09 7.23
CA LYS A 13 -4.99 -1.82 8.07
C LYS A 13 -3.96 -2.93 7.89
N ILE A 14 -2.72 -2.54 7.58
CA ILE A 14 -1.59 -3.46 7.54
C ILE A 14 -0.99 -3.55 8.95
N GLU A 15 -0.84 -4.78 9.45
CA GLU A 15 -0.35 -5.05 10.81
C GLU A 15 1.04 -5.68 10.82
N ASP A 16 1.43 -6.35 9.74
CA ASP A 16 2.72 -7.03 9.60
C ASP A 16 3.61 -6.34 8.55
N ILE A 17 4.88 -6.12 8.88
CA ILE A 17 5.89 -5.54 8.00
C ILE A 17 6.28 -6.49 6.86
N GLU A 18 6.08 -7.79 7.03
CA GLU A 18 6.36 -8.83 6.03
C GLU A 18 5.16 -9.07 5.10
N THR A 19 4.06 -8.31 5.24
CA THR A 19 2.88 -8.42 4.37
C THR A 19 3.27 -8.24 2.90
N GLU A 20 3.06 -9.27 2.10
CA GLU A 20 3.15 -9.19 0.65
C GLU A 20 1.84 -8.64 0.06
N ILE A 21 1.97 -7.78 -0.95
CA ILE A 21 0.83 -7.09 -1.57
C ILE A 21 0.80 -7.45 -3.04
N ASP A 22 -0.34 -7.96 -3.51
CA ASP A 22 -0.56 -8.19 -4.94
C ASP A 22 -0.76 -6.86 -5.68
N LEU A 23 0.10 -6.61 -6.66
CA LEU A 23 0.08 -5.44 -7.55
C LEU A 23 -0.39 -5.78 -8.97
N SER A 24 -1.06 -6.93 -9.16
CA SER A 24 -1.75 -7.28 -10.41
C SER A 24 -2.80 -6.23 -10.83
N SER A 25 -3.28 -5.46 -9.86
CA SER A 25 -4.22 -4.36 -10.02
C SER A 25 -3.78 -3.15 -9.20
N GLU A 26 -4.31 -1.98 -9.55
CA GLU A 26 -4.08 -0.74 -8.82
C GLU A 26 -4.46 -0.89 -7.33
N ARG A 27 -3.66 -0.25 -6.46
CA ARG A 27 -3.90 -0.19 -5.01
C ARG A 27 -3.78 1.24 -4.51
N VAL A 28 -4.54 1.60 -3.47
CA VAL A 28 -4.41 2.87 -2.76
C VAL A 28 -3.70 2.65 -1.44
N LEU A 29 -2.44 3.08 -1.36
CA LEU A 29 -1.68 3.16 -0.13
C LEU A 29 -2.01 4.44 0.62
N ARG A 30 -2.36 4.31 1.89
CA ARG A 30 -2.55 5.41 2.82
C ARG A 30 -1.54 5.32 3.97
N VAL A 31 -0.81 6.40 4.18
CA VAL A 31 0.08 6.58 5.33
C VAL A 31 -0.45 7.70 6.22
N GLY A 32 -0.74 7.36 7.47
CA GLY A 32 -1.37 8.26 8.43
C GLY A 32 -2.74 8.77 7.95
N LYS A 33 -3.11 9.98 8.38
CA LYS A 33 -4.46 10.51 8.14
C LYS A 33 -4.66 11.06 6.71
N ARG A 34 -3.63 11.65 6.11
CA ARG A 34 -3.77 12.56 4.93
C ARG A 34 -2.86 12.23 3.74
N GLN A 35 -1.96 11.25 3.83
CA GLN A 35 -1.07 10.91 2.72
C GLN A 35 -1.63 9.71 1.98
N PHE A 36 -2.07 9.94 0.75
CA PHE A 36 -2.60 8.92 -0.15
C PHE A 36 -1.70 8.82 -1.36
N LYS A 37 -1.39 7.59 -1.75
CA LYS A 37 -0.60 7.26 -2.93
C LYS A 37 -1.29 6.12 -3.67
N ARG A 38 -1.30 6.23 -4.98
CA ARG A 38 -1.73 5.15 -5.85
C ARG A 38 -0.50 4.35 -6.26
N ILE A 39 -0.59 3.03 -6.13
CA ILE A 39 0.44 2.08 -6.56
C ILE A 39 -0.07 1.39 -7.82
N VAL A 40 0.74 1.42 -8.87
CA VAL A 40 0.50 0.74 -10.13
C VAL A 40 1.78 -0.01 -10.52
N TYR A 41 1.63 -1.26 -10.95
CA TYR A 41 2.72 -1.96 -11.60
C TYR A 41 2.76 -1.52 -13.07
N VAL A 42 3.92 -1.06 -13.52
CA VAL A 42 4.14 -0.69 -14.92
C VAL A 42 5.23 -1.59 -15.45
N GLU A 43 4.90 -2.47 -16.39
CA GLU A 43 5.91 -3.16 -17.17
C GLU A 43 6.70 -2.10 -17.94
N THR A 44 7.96 -1.93 -17.57
CA THR A 44 8.86 -1.07 -18.32
C THR A 44 9.35 -1.88 -19.51
N ALA A 45 8.82 -1.60 -20.70
CA ALA A 45 9.38 -2.13 -21.94
C ALA A 45 10.80 -1.58 -22.11
N ALA A 46 11.79 -2.48 -22.12
CA ALA A 46 13.19 -2.19 -22.45
C ALA A 46 13.40 -2.09 -23.96
#